data_AF-A0A0S8CWA3-F1
#
_entry.id   AF-A0A0S8CWA3-F1
#
_cell.length_a   1.000
_cell.length_b   1.000
_cell.length_c   1.000
_cell.angle_alpha   90.00
_cell.angle_beta   90.00
_cell.angle_gamma   90.00
#
_symmetry.space_group_name_H-M   'P 1'
#
loop_
_entity.id
_entity.type
_entity.pdbx_description
1 polymer ?
#
loop_
_entity_poly.entity_id
_entity_poly.type
_entity_poly.pdbx_seq_one_letter_code
_entity_poly.pdbx_strand_id
1 'polypeptide(L)'
;MNETLEEIFLNLEDAFTRLESLVPKPELMNLGQSRRFRYVEKSIQQAIILKLARYLSGLCSTRILLANGMLQEQGVIQRTLDEFFEDIVFLTYGIIKNHI
;
A
#
# COMPACT_ATOMS: atom_id res chain seq x y z
N MET A 1 24.54 -6.30 5.81
CA MET A 1 23.73 -5.08 5.59
C MET A 1 22.56 -5.33 4.63
N ASN A 2 22.70 -6.17 3.59
CA ASN A 2 21.57 -6.55 2.72
C ASN A 2 20.59 -7.55 3.38
N GLU A 3 21.08 -8.52 4.15
CA GLU A 3 20.21 -9.55 4.78
C GLU A 3 19.13 -8.95 5.69
N THR A 4 19.47 -7.93 6.49
CA THR A 4 18.52 -7.27 7.39
C THR A 4 17.42 -6.51 6.64
N LEU A 5 17.74 -5.93 5.48
CA LEU A 5 16.74 -5.19 4.69
C LEU A 5 15.76 -6.14 4.01
N GLU A 6 16.27 -7.24 3.46
CA GLU A 6 15.43 -8.27 2.83
C GLU A 6 14.47 -8.90 3.86
N GLU A 7 14.96 -9.20 5.06
CA GLU A 7 14.13 -9.69 6.16
C GLU A 7 13.03 -8.68 6.56
N ILE A 8 13.34 -7.37 6.57
CA ILE A 8 12.33 -6.34 6.81
C ILE A 8 11.24 -6.36 5.74
N PHE A 9 11.59 -6.46 4.46
CA PHE A 9 10.60 -6.52 3.38
C PHE A 9 9.72 -7.76 3.48
N LEU A 10 10.30 -8.93 3.78
CA LEU A 10 9.52 -10.15 3.99
C LEU A 10 8.52 -10.00 5.15
N ASN A 11 8.97 -9.44 6.28
CA ASN A 11 8.10 -9.19 7.43
C ASN A 11 6.96 -8.20 7.10
N LEU A 12 7.24 -7.18 6.29
CA LEU A 12 6.25 -6.21 5.85
C LEU A 12 5.22 -6.83 4.89
N GLU A 13 5.67 -7.66 3.93
CA GLU A 13 4.79 -8.38 3.01
C GLU A 13 3.91 -9.40 3.74
N ASP A 14 4.46 -10.12 4.72
CA ASP A 14 3.71 -11.02 5.58
C ASP A 14 2.67 -10.28 6.42
N ALA A 15 3.05 -9.15 7.02
CA ALA A 15 2.13 -8.31 7.77
C ALA A 15 0.99 -7.78 6.88
N PHE A 16 1.31 -7.31 5.68
CA PHE A 16 0.33 -6.89 4.70
C PHE A 16 -0.63 -8.01 4.31
N THR A 17 -0.10 -9.20 4.00
CA THR A 17 -0.92 -10.37 3.61
C THR A 17 -1.89 -10.76 4.73
N ARG A 18 -1.43 -10.73 5.99
CA ARG A 18 -2.31 -10.94 7.15
C ARG A 18 -3.41 -9.90 7.22
N LEU A 19 -3.10 -8.62 7.03
CA LEU A 19 -4.11 -7.55 7.05
C LEU A 19 -5.09 -7.63 5.88
N GLU A 20 -4.60 -7.89 4.67
CA GLU A 20 -5.43 -8.08 3.47
C GLU A 20 -6.41 -9.24 3.65
N SER A 21 -5.99 -10.32 4.33
CA SER A 21 -6.87 -11.46 4.61
C SER A 21 -8.09 -11.14 5.48
N LEU A 22 -8.09 -10.00 6.16
CA LEU A 22 -9.18 -9.55 7.04
C LEU A 22 -10.28 -8.79 6.30
N VAL A 23 -10.10 -8.48 5.01
CA VAL A 23 -11.10 -7.80 4.18
C VAL A 23 -11.59 -8.70 3.05
N PRO A 24 -12.84 -8.54 2.57
CA PRO A 24 -13.31 -9.23 1.38
C PRO A 24 -12.41 -8.90 0.19
N LYS A 25 -12.01 -9.92 -0.57
CA LYS A 25 -11.11 -9.80 -1.74
C LYS A 25 -11.76 -9.00 -2.87
N PRO A 26 -10.97 -8.34 -3.73
CA PRO A 26 -11.53 -7.63 -4.86
C PRO A 26 -12.10 -8.62 -5.90
N GLU A 27 -13.21 -8.23 -6.52
CA GLU A 27 -13.86 -9.01 -7.57
C GLU A 27 -13.45 -8.53 -8.95
N LEU A 28 -13.39 -9.43 -9.93
CA LEU A 28 -13.16 -9.07 -11.32
C LEU A 28 -14.44 -8.47 -11.91
N MET A 29 -14.44 -7.16 -12.11
CA MET A 29 -15.59 -6.42 -12.62
C MET A 29 -15.41 -6.00 -14.08
N ASN A 30 -16.51 -5.99 -14.83
CA ASN A 30 -16.56 -5.37 -16.16
C ASN A 30 -16.75 -3.86 -16.00
N LEU A 31 -15.79 -3.08 -16.49
CA LEU A 31 -15.84 -1.62 -16.53
C LEU A 31 -15.68 -1.17 -17.98
N GLY A 32 -16.82 -0.93 -18.64
CA GLY A 32 -16.89 -0.65 -20.07
C GLY A 32 -16.36 -1.83 -20.87
N GLN A 33 -15.36 -1.58 -21.72
CA GLN A 33 -14.70 -2.60 -22.54
C GLN A 33 -13.56 -3.34 -21.81
N SER A 34 -13.30 -3.03 -20.54
CA SER A 34 -12.16 -3.57 -19.79
C SER A 34 -12.59 -4.35 -18.56
N ARG A 35 -11.78 -5.33 -18.16
CA ARG A 35 -11.92 -6.06 -16.89
C ARG A 35 -10.88 -5.57 -15.89
N ARG A 36 -11.32 -5.30 -14.66
CA ARG A 36 -10.48 -4.77 -13.57
C ARG A 36 -10.92 -5.38 -12.24
N PHE A 37 -9.96 -5.69 -11.38
CA PHE A 37 -10.26 -6.05 -10.00
C PHE A 37 -10.67 -4.80 -9.21
N ARG A 38 -11.78 -4.89 -8.47
CA ARG A 38 -12.24 -3.84 -7.55
C ARG A 38 -12.84 -4.43 -6.29
N TYR A 39 -12.59 -3.76 -5.18
CA TYR A 39 -13.32 -4.00 -3.94
C TYR A 39 -14.77 -3.49 -4.08
N VAL A 40 -15.73 -4.36 -3.78
CA VAL A 40 -17.16 -4.09 -4.00
C VAL A 40 -17.75 -3.32 -2.83
N GLU A 41 -17.37 -3.69 -1.62
CA GLU A 41 -17.86 -3.16 -0.35
C GLU A 41 -17.40 -1.72 -0.11
N LYS A 42 -16.24 -1.34 -0.68
CA LYS A 42 -15.63 -0.01 -0.58
C LYS A 42 -15.50 0.44 0.88
N SER A 43 -15.14 -0.48 1.76
CA SER A 43 -14.98 -0.19 3.18
C SER A 43 -13.72 0.63 3.44
N ILE A 44 -13.67 1.30 4.60
CA ILE A 44 -12.49 2.05 5.05
C ILE A 44 -11.29 1.11 5.20
N GLN A 45 -11.53 -0.11 5.69
CA GLN A 45 -10.51 -1.14 5.82
C GLN A 45 -9.91 -1.50 4.45
N GLN A 46 -10.75 -1.68 3.41
CA GLN A 46 -10.27 -1.91 2.05
C GLN A 46 -9.49 -0.72 1.48
N ALA A 47 -9.89 0.51 1.82
CA ALA A 47 -9.14 1.72 1.45
C ALA A 47 -7.75 1.76 2.12
N ILE A 48 -7.67 1.39 3.40
CA ILE A 48 -6.40 1.25 4.13
C ILE A 48 -5.51 0.18 3.47
N ILE A 49 -6.06 -0.99 3.15
CA ILE A 49 -5.33 -2.06 2.46
C ILE A 49 -4.78 -1.59 1.11
N LEU A 50 -5.58 -0.91 0.30
CA LEU A 50 -5.10 -0.36 -0.99
C LEU A 50 -3.95 0.64 -0.80
N LYS A 51 -4.01 1.49 0.22
CA LYS A 51 -2.93 2.45 0.51
C LYS A 51 -1.68 1.77 1.03
N LEU A 52 -1.80 0.77 1.90
CA LEU A 52 -0.68 -0.05 2.36
C LEU A 52 0.00 -0.77 1.20
N ALA A 53 -0.76 -1.31 0.25
CA ALA A 53 -0.21 -1.93 -0.96
C ALA A 53 0.63 -0.93 -1.78
N ARG A 54 0.16 0.31 -1.92
CA ARG A 54 0.90 1.39 -2.61
C ARG A 54 2.14 1.81 -1.83
N TYR A 55 2.07 1.83 -0.50
CA TYR A 55 3.20 2.14 0.37
C TYR A 55 4.32 1.10 0.23
N LEU A 56 4.00 -0.20 0.33
CA LEU A 56 4.98 -1.27 0.15
C LEU A 56 5.59 -1.28 -1.26
N SER A 57 4.76 -1.14 -2.29
CA SER A 57 5.24 -1.06 -3.67
C SER A 57 6.16 0.15 -3.90
N GLY A 58 5.86 1.30 -3.26
CA GLY A 58 6.72 2.47 -3.28
C GLY A 58 8.07 2.23 -2.59
N LEU A 59 8.09 1.60 -1.41
CA LEU A 59 9.34 1.20 -0.74
C LEU A 59 10.19 0.28 -1.64
N CYS A 60 9.59 -0.75 -2.24
CA CYS A 60 10.28 -1.61 -3.20
C CYS A 60 10.85 -0.81 -4.39
N SER A 61 10.10 0.18 -4.88
CA SER A 61 10.52 1.05 -5.98
C SER A 61 11.71 1.91 -5.59
N THR A 62 11.73 2.50 -4.39
CA THR A 62 12.87 3.30 -3.91
C THR A 62 14.18 2.51 -3.92
N ARG A 63 14.14 1.22 -3.54
CA ARG A 63 15.31 0.33 -3.59
C ARG A 63 15.82 0.15 -5.02
N ILE A 64 14.93 -0.09 -5.98
CA ILE A 64 15.28 -0.27 -7.39
C ILE A 64 15.85 1.03 -7.97
N LEU A 65 15.23 2.17 -7.68
CA LEU A 65 15.66 3.48 -8.16
C LEU A 65 17.03 3.86 -7.59
N LEU A 66 17.25 3.63 -6.29
CA LEU A 66 18.53 3.87 -5.64
C LEU A 66 19.64 3.00 -6.25
N ALA A 67 19.37 1.72 -6.51
CA ALA A 67 20.33 0.81 -7.14
C ALA A 67 20.73 1.24 -8.57
N ASN A 68 19.91 2.06 -9.22
CA ASN A 68 20.16 2.60 -10.56
C ASN A 68 20.56 4.08 -10.57
N GLY A 69 20.82 4.69 -9.39
CA GLY A 69 21.22 6.10 -9.28
C GLY A 69 20.13 7.12 -9.64
N MET A 70 18.86 6.70 -9.67
CA MET A 70 17.71 7.54 -10.05
C MET A 70 17.17 8.33 -8.84
N LEU A 71 17.97 9.26 -8.31
CA LEU A 71 17.67 9.95 -7.05
C LEU A 71 16.48 10.91 -7.12
N GLN A 72 16.23 11.57 -8.26
CA GLN A 72 15.08 12.47 -8.41
C GLN A 72 13.76 11.70 -8.37
N GLU A 73 13.69 10.59 -9.11
CA GLU A 73 12.53 9.70 -9.09
C GLU A 73 12.31 9.08 -7.70
N GLN A 74 13.39 8.70 -7.01
CA GLN A 74 13.30 8.24 -5.64
C GLN A 74 12.69 9.33 -4.73
N GLY A 75 13.09 10.59 -4.88
CA GLY A 75 12.51 11.71 -4.14
C GLY A 75 11.01 11.90 -4.39
N VAL A 76 10.55 11.73 -5.63
CA VAL A 76 9.12 11.74 -5.98
C VAL A 76 8.38 10.59 -5.29
N ILE A 77 8.94 9.39 -5.29
CA ILE A 77 8.35 8.25 -4.58
C ILE A 77 8.25 8.52 -3.08
N GLN A 78 9.29 9.10 -2.47
CA GLN A 78 9.26 9.45 -1.04
C GLN A 78 8.14 10.45 -0.70
N ARG A 79 7.96 11.50 -1.51
CA ARG A 79 6.82 12.43 -1.37
C ARG A 79 5.47 11.70 -1.39
N THR A 80 5.35 10.75 -2.31
CA THR A 80 4.12 9.95 -2.47
C THR A 80 3.92 8.99 -1.29
N LEU A 81 5.00 8.43 -0.74
CA LEU A 81 4.95 7.60 0.46
C LEU A 81 4.45 8.39 1.67
N ASP A 82 4.93 9.62 1.87
CA ASP A 82 4.47 10.50 2.94
C ASP A 82 2.95 10.75 2.85
N GLU A 83 2.44 11.06 1.65
CA GLU A 83 1.00 11.24 1.42
C GLU A 83 0.18 9.97 1.73
N PHE A 84 0.66 8.79 1.31
CA PHE A 84 0.00 7.53 1.64
C PHE A 84 0.01 7.24 3.14
N PHE A 85 1.10 7.56 3.84
CA PHE A 85 1.18 7.41 5.29
C PHE A 85 0.15 8.31 5.99
N GLU A 86 0.10 9.59 5.64
CA GLU A 86 -0.88 10.53 6.19
C GLU A 86 -2.31 10.04 5.99
N ASP A 87 -2.65 9.57 4.80
CA ASP A 87 -3.96 9.03 4.49
C ASP A 87 -4.29 7.76 5.29
N ILE A 88 -3.33 6.84 5.45
CA ILE A 88 -3.51 5.62 6.26
C ILE A 88 -3.79 5.99 7.72
N VAL A 89 -3.00 6.91 8.28
CA VAL A 89 -3.16 7.39 9.65
C VAL A 89 -4.51 8.07 9.82
N PHE A 90 -4.89 8.95 8.88
CA PHE A 90 -6.19 9.63 8.89
C PHE A 90 -7.36 8.64 8.93
N LEU A 91 -7.39 7.67 8.01
CA LEU A 91 -8.45 6.66 7.95
C LEU A 91 -8.48 5.79 9.22
N THR A 92 -7.30 5.35 9.69
CA THR A 92 -7.18 4.52 10.89
C THR A 92 -7.66 5.27 12.14
N TYR A 93 -7.33 6.56 12.25
CA TYR A 93 -7.78 7.38 13.35
C TYR A 93 -9.30 7.60 13.34
N GLY A 94 -9.88 7.77 12.16
CA GLY A 94 -11.35 7.82 11.99
C GLY A 94 -12.05 6.58 12.55
N ILE A 95 -11.49 5.38 12.28
CA ILE A 95 -11.97 4.11 12.85
C ILE A 95 -11.80 4.11 14.38
N ILE A 96 -10.58 4.38 14.89
CA ILE A 96 -10.27 4.29 16.33
C ILE A 96 -11.15 5.24 17.16
N LYS A 97 -11.45 6.43 16.63
CA LYS A 97 -12.25 7.43 17.34
C LYS A 97 -13.75 7.24 17.16
N ASN A 98 -14.21 6.33 16.31
CA ASN A 98 -15.62 6.19 15.90
C ASN A 98 -16.18 7.47 15.27
N HIS A 99 -15.37 8.19 14.48
CA HIS A 99 -15.81 9.38 13.75
C HIS A 99 -16.32 9.05 12.34
N ILE A 100 -16.32 7.77 11.96
CA ILE A 100 -16.78 7.24 10.67
C ILE A 100 -17.49 5.92 10.93
#